data_AF-A0A7S2EWH3-F1
#
_entry.id   AF-A0A7S2EWH3-F1
#
_cell.length_a   1.000
_cell.length_b   1.000
_cell.length_c   1.000
_cell.angle_alpha   90.00
_cell.angle_beta   90.00
_cell.angle_gamma   90.00
#
_symmetry.space_group_name_H-M   'P 1'
#
loop_
_entity.id
_entity.type
_entity.pdbx_description
1 polymer ?
#
loop_
_entity_poly.entity_id
_entity_poly.type
_entity_poly.pdbx_seq_one_letter_code
_entity_poly.pdbx_strand_id
1 'polypeptide(L)'
;YAGSGEFDKKSLLEIFLGNLPLREDEDEAKICHDGLCDLIDANVIDIATSSRTLVQIISQILALVEEGEGVATQPTCSRLAAIMNQLQEVSGDVVKTVFSSLPLDVQASATRALTRSGDVGARGNSPVSVSRLMS
;
A
#
# COMPACT_ATOMS: atom_id res chain seq x y z
N TYR A 1 31.57 15.80 24.43
CA TYR A 1 30.99 15.09 23.28
C TYR A 1 30.12 13.96 23.81
N ALA A 2 28.80 14.11 23.75
CA ALA A 2 27.86 13.02 23.94
C ALA A 2 26.58 13.39 23.18
N GLY A 3 26.61 13.18 21.86
CA GLY A 3 25.39 13.12 21.07
C GLY A 3 24.86 11.71 21.18
N SER A 4 23.99 11.46 22.16
CA SER A 4 23.15 10.27 22.16
C SER A 4 22.11 10.45 21.07
N GLY A 5 22.37 9.88 19.90
CA GLY A 5 21.39 9.80 18.82
C GLY A 5 20.26 8.86 19.23
N GLU A 6 19.29 9.38 19.97
CA GLU A 6 17.94 8.81 19.95
C GLU A 6 17.40 9.04 18.55
N PHE A 7 17.51 8.02 17.70
CA PHE A 7 16.73 7.98 16.48
C PHE A 7 15.26 7.91 16.90
N ASP A 8 14.51 8.99 16.67
CA ASP A 8 13.08 8.97 16.91
C ASP A 8 12.44 7.95 15.97
N LYS A 9 11.65 7.03 16.55
CA LYS A 9 10.96 5.96 15.81
C LYS A 9 10.11 6.55 14.68
N LYS A 10 9.55 7.75 14.90
CA LYS A 10 8.79 8.47 13.89
C LYS A 10 9.64 8.86 12.68
N SER A 11 10.83 9.41 12.91
CA SER A 11 11.76 9.76 11.82
C SER A 11 12.19 8.53 11.02
N LEU A 12 12.40 7.39 11.68
CA LEU A 12 12.72 6.13 10.98
C LEU A 12 11.54 5.64 10.12
N LEU A 13 10.31 5.75 10.62
CA LEU A 13 9.11 5.40 9.85
C LEU A 13 8.89 6.32 8.65
N GLU A 14 9.13 7.63 8.82
CA GLU A 14 9.05 8.60 7.72
C GLU A 14 10.08 8.29 6.62
N ILE A 15 11.32 7.96 7.02
CA ILE A 15 12.36 7.54 6.07
C ILE A 15 11.98 6.21 5.40
N PHE A 16 11.49 5.24 6.17
CA PHE A 16 11.06 3.94 5.63
C PHE A 16 9.96 4.12 4.58
N LEU A 17 8.88 4.84 4.91
CA LEU A 17 7.79 5.13 3.98
C LEU A 17 8.25 5.93 2.76
N GLY A 18 9.18 6.87 2.95
CA GLY A 18 9.73 7.69 1.87
C GLY A 18 10.57 6.91 0.84
N ASN A 19 11.03 5.71 1.18
CA ASN A 19 11.80 4.84 0.28
C ASN A 19 10.93 3.79 -0.44
N LEU A 20 9.63 3.69 -0.13
CA LEU A 20 8.73 2.75 -0.80
C LEU A 20 8.05 3.39 -2.03
N PRO A 21 7.73 2.59 -3.06
CA PRO A 21 8.00 1.15 -3.21
C PRO A 21 9.45 0.84 -3.60
N LEU A 22 9.96 -0.31 -3.15
CA LEU A 22 11.25 -0.83 -3.61
C LEU A 22 11.09 -1.64 -4.90
N ARG A 23 12.07 -1.52 -5.80
CA ARG A 23 12.07 -2.16 -7.12
C ARG A 23 13.41 -2.77 -7.52
N GLU A 24 14.51 -2.29 -6.95
CA GLU A 24 15.86 -2.68 -7.39
C GLU A 24 16.27 -4.08 -6.93
N ASP A 25 15.87 -4.46 -5.71
CA ASP A 25 16.08 -5.79 -5.12
C ASP A 25 14.71 -6.42 -4.81
N GLU A 26 14.35 -7.47 -5.54
CA GLU A 26 13.06 -8.13 -5.38
C GLU A 26 12.88 -8.80 -4.01
N ASP A 27 13.96 -9.32 -3.42
CA ASP A 27 13.86 -10.00 -2.14
C ASP A 27 13.74 -8.99 -1.00
N GLU A 28 14.50 -7.89 -1.07
CA GLU A 28 14.31 -6.75 -0.16
C GLU A 28 12.93 -6.12 -0.33
N ALA A 29 12.45 -5.95 -1.57
CA ALA A 29 11.12 -5.42 -1.84
C ALA A 29 10.03 -6.29 -1.20
N LYS A 30 10.08 -7.63 -1.36
CA LYS A 30 9.12 -8.54 -0.71
C LYS A 30 9.14 -8.38 0.81
N ILE A 31 10.32 -8.34 1.42
CA ILE A 31 10.48 -8.19 2.88
C ILE A 31 9.92 -6.85 3.35
N CYS A 32 10.25 -5.75 2.67
CA CYS A 32 9.80 -4.42 3.06
C CYS A 32 8.31 -4.20 2.83
N HIS A 33 7.74 -4.71 1.74
CA HIS A 33 6.30 -4.60 1.46
C HIS A 33 5.46 -5.47 2.40
N ASP A 34 5.96 -6.64 2.81
CA ASP A 34 5.29 -7.45 3.84
C ASP A 34 5.43 -6.81 5.23
N GLY A 35 6.62 -6.28 5.55
CA GLY A 35 6.88 -5.52 6.78
C GLY A 35 6.03 -4.24 6.88
N LEU A 36 5.74 -3.57 5.75
CA LEU A 36 4.79 -2.46 5.71
C LEU A 36 3.41 -2.89 6.21
N CYS A 37 2.92 -4.04 5.73
CA CYS A 37 1.65 -4.59 6.17
C CYS A 37 1.69 -4.92 7.67
N ASP A 38 2.79 -5.50 8.18
CA ASP A 38 2.95 -5.80 9.60
C ASP A 38 2.91 -4.55 10.48
N LEU A 39 3.53 -3.45 10.04
CA LEU A 39 3.53 -2.18 10.77
C LEU A 39 2.13 -1.54 10.81
N ILE A 40 1.34 -1.73 9.76
CA ILE A 40 -0.05 -1.27 9.71
C ILE A 40 -0.93 -2.14 10.61
N ASP A 41 -0.81 -3.46 10.52
CA ASP A 41 -1.58 -4.41 11.34
C ASP A 41 -1.26 -4.27 12.84
N ALA A 42 -0.01 -3.95 13.18
CA ALA A 42 0.43 -3.64 14.55
C ALA A 42 0.04 -2.23 15.02
N ASN A 43 -0.64 -1.44 14.19
CA ASN A 43 -1.02 -0.05 14.44
C ASN A 43 0.19 0.86 14.80
N VAL A 44 1.37 0.52 14.27
CA VAL A 44 2.57 1.38 14.32
C VAL A 44 2.44 2.48 13.27
N ILE A 45 1.90 2.15 12.10
CA ILE A 45 1.49 3.10 11.08
C ILE A 45 -0.03 3.23 11.14
N ASP A 46 -0.51 4.40 11.54
CA ASP A 46 -1.93 4.70 11.60
C ASP A 46 -2.47 5.01 10.19
N ILE A 47 -3.47 4.24 9.77
CA ILE A 47 -4.07 4.29 8.43
C ILE A 47 -4.70 5.66 8.15
N ALA A 48 -5.36 6.28 9.13
CA ALA A 48 -6.08 7.54 8.94
C ALA A 48 -5.10 8.69 8.68
N THR A 49 -4.06 8.78 9.51
CA THR A 49 -3.04 9.84 9.46
C THR A 49 -2.05 9.65 8.31
N SER A 50 -1.82 8.41 7.87
CA SER A 50 -0.89 8.07 6.78
C SER A 50 -1.58 7.82 5.44
N SER A 51 -2.89 8.09 5.36
CA SER A 51 -3.75 7.69 4.24
C SER A 51 -3.22 8.09 2.86
N ARG A 52 -2.77 9.34 2.70
CA ARG A 52 -2.18 9.81 1.43
C ARG A 52 -0.98 8.98 0.99
N THR A 53 -0.01 8.82 1.89
CA THR A 53 1.25 8.11 1.61
C THR A 53 0.98 6.63 1.33
N LEU A 54 0.11 6.01 2.14
CA LEU A 54 -0.25 4.61 1.96
C LEU A 54 -0.96 4.35 0.64
N VAL A 55 -1.89 5.22 0.21
CA VAL A 55 -2.54 5.07 -1.10
C VAL A 55 -1.50 5.12 -2.23
N GLN A 56 -0.56 6.06 -2.18
CA GLN A 56 0.48 6.17 -3.22
C GLN A 56 1.37 4.92 -3.27
N ILE A 57 1.84 4.45 -2.12
CA ILE A 57 2.73 3.29 -2.04
C ILE A 57 1.99 2.03 -2.51
N ILE A 58 0.81 1.75 -1.94
CA ILE A 58 0.05 0.54 -2.24
C ILE A 58 -0.35 0.48 -3.72
N SER A 59 -0.84 1.59 -4.29
CA SER A 59 -1.21 1.63 -5.70
C SER A 59 -0.01 1.37 -6.61
N GLN A 60 1.17 1.89 -6.28
CA GLN A 60 2.37 1.59 -7.05
C GLN A 60 2.78 0.12 -6.90
N ILE A 61 2.89 -0.43 -5.69
CA ILE A 61 3.27 -1.86 -5.51
C ILE A 61 2.35 -2.78 -6.31
N LEU A 62 1.03 -2.57 -6.22
CA LEU A 62 0.04 -3.37 -6.94
C LEU A 62 0.16 -3.20 -8.46
N ALA A 63 0.48 -2.00 -8.94
CA ALA A 63 0.72 -1.77 -10.36
C ALA A 63 1.95 -2.53 -10.86
N LEU A 64 3.06 -2.49 -10.12
CA LEU A 64 4.30 -3.20 -10.45
C LEU A 64 4.09 -4.71 -10.53
N VAL A 65 3.37 -5.28 -9.56
CA VAL A 65 3.04 -6.72 -9.59
C VAL A 65 2.15 -7.07 -10.78
N GLU A 66 1.18 -6.22 -11.13
CA GLU A 66 0.33 -6.46 -12.31
C GLU A 66 1.13 -6.34 -13.63
N GLU A 67 2.19 -5.54 -13.64
CA GLU A 67 3.15 -5.44 -14.75
C GLU A 67 4.13 -6.62 -14.81
N GLY A 68 4.09 -7.52 -13.83
CA GLY A 68 4.87 -8.75 -13.77
C GLY A 68 6.14 -8.65 -12.92
N GLU A 69 6.35 -7.56 -12.18
CA GLU A 69 7.49 -7.44 -11.28
C GLU A 69 7.31 -8.33 -10.03
N GLY A 70 8.40 -8.99 -9.61
CA GLY A 70 8.43 -9.87 -8.45
C GLY A 70 8.46 -9.14 -7.09
N VAL A 71 8.06 -7.87 -7.00
CA VAL A 71 8.30 -7.01 -5.83
C VAL A 71 7.43 -7.32 -4.61
N ALA A 72 6.39 -8.14 -4.74
CA ALA A 72 5.57 -8.57 -3.61
C ALA A 72 5.03 -9.99 -3.82
N THR A 73 4.80 -10.70 -2.72
CA THR A 73 4.20 -12.04 -2.76
C THR A 73 2.67 -11.96 -2.89
N GLN A 74 2.03 -13.02 -3.38
CA GLN A 74 0.57 -13.06 -3.46
C GLN A 74 -0.13 -12.81 -2.10
N PRO A 75 0.33 -13.39 -0.96
CA PRO A 75 -0.19 -13.02 0.35
C PRO A 75 -0.07 -11.52 0.67
N THR A 76 1.09 -10.92 0.38
CA THR A 76 1.31 -9.48 0.58
C THR A 76 0.36 -8.65 -0.27
N CYS A 77 0.14 -9.01 -1.54
CA CYS A 77 -0.83 -8.33 -2.42
C CYS A 77 -2.26 -8.38 -1.88
N SER A 78 -2.68 -9.50 -1.30
CA SER A 78 -3.99 -9.64 -0.65
C SER A 78 -4.12 -8.73 0.58
N ARG A 79 -3.07 -8.64 1.41
CA ARG A 79 -3.03 -7.73 2.57
C ARG A 79 -3.09 -6.27 2.13
N LEU A 80 -2.31 -5.89 1.13
CA LEU A 80 -2.31 -4.54 0.54
C LEU A 80 -3.69 -4.16 -0.02
N ALA A 81 -4.39 -5.08 -0.68
CA ALA A 81 -5.75 -4.86 -1.15
C ALA A 81 -6.75 -4.66 0.01
N ALA A 82 -6.61 -5.43 1.09
CA ALA A 82 -7.43 -5.25 2.29
C ALA A 82 -7.17 -3.90 2.98
N ILE A 83 -5.91 -3.46 3.06
CA ILE A 83 -5.55 -2.14 3.57
C ILE A 83 -6.12 -1.03 2.68
N MET A 84 -6.09 -1.19 1.35
CA MET A 84 -6.73 -0.24 0.43
C MET A 84 -8.24 -0.13 0.66
N ASN A 85 -8.93 -1.22 1.02
CA ASN A 85 -10.34 -1.16 1.42
C ASN A 85 -10.53 -0.37 2.71
N GLN A 86 -9.71 -0.63 3.73
CA GLN A 86 -9.78 0.12 4.99
C GLN A 86 -9.51 1.61 4.77
N LEU A 87 -8.56 1.96 3.90
CA LEU A 87 -8.29 3.34 3.51
C LEU A 87 -9.51 4.01 2.87
N GLN A 88 -10.27 3.29 2.03
CA GLN A 88 -11.49 3.82 1.43
C GLN A 88 -12.59 4.08 2.48
N GLU A 89 -12.70 3.23 3.50
CA GLU A 89 -13.67 3.39 4.58
C GLU A 89 -13.32 4.56 5.50
N VAL A 90 -12.04 4.71 5.84
CA VAL A 90 -11.57 5.72 6.81
C VAL A 90 -11.32 7.09 6.15
N SER A 91 -10.91 7.11 4.89
CA SER A 91 -10.42 8.33 4.22
C SER A 91 -10.77 8.38 2.73
N GLY A 92 -12.00 8.00 2.38
CA GLY A 92 -12.46 7.88 0.98
C GLY A 92 -12.14 9.07 0.08
N ASP A 93 -12.36 10.32 0.53
CA ASP A 93 -12.05 11.52 -0.27
C ASP A 93 -10.55 11.68 -0.54
N VAL A 94 -9.70 11.33 0.44
CA VAL A 94 -8.24 11.33 0.28
C VAL A 94 -7.84 10.25 -0.71
N VAL A 95 -8.38 9.04 -0.58
CA VAL A 95 -8.10 7.93 -1.51
C VAL A 95 -8.45 8.36 -2.93
N LYS A 96 -9.64 8.90 -3.17
CA LYS A 96 -10.05 9.37 -4.51
C LYS A 96 -9.09 10.42 -5.06
N THR A 97 -8.83 11.46 -4.27
CA THR A 97 -7.97 12.59 -4.68
C THR A 97 -6.56 12.12 -5.02
N VAL A 98 -6.00 11.24 -4.21
CA VAL A 98 -4.63 10.73 -4.40
C VAL A 98 -4.60 9.76 -5.57
N PHE A 99 -5.53 8.80 -5.63
CA PHE A 99 -5.58 7.79 -6.68
C PHE A 99 -5.76 8.43 -8.06
N SER A 100 -6.67 9.39 -8.20
CA SER A 100 -6.87 10.14 -9.45
C SER A 100 -5.70 11.04 -9.84
N SER A 101 -4.80 11.36 -8.90
CA SER A 101 -3.55 12.09 -9.18
C SER A 101 -2.39 11.20 -9.66
N LEU A 102 -2.53 9.87 -9.57
CA LEU A 102 -1.51 8.94 -10.04
C LEU A 102 -1.47 8.89 -11.58
N PRO A 103 -0.35 8.43 -12.18
CA PRO A 103 -0.30 8.14 -13.61
C PRO A 103 -1.41 7.16 -14.05
N LEU A 104 -1.96 7.34 -15.26
CA LEU A 104 -3.13 6.58 -15.73
C LEU A 104 -2.84 5.07 -15.88
N ASP A 105 -1.62 4.72 -16.25
CA ASP A 105 -1.10 3.35 -16.28
C ASP A 105 -1.09 2.74 -14.88
N VAL A 106 -0.55 3.46 -13.87
CA VAL A 106 -0.58 3.02 -12.47
C VAL A 106 -2.01 2.84 -11.96
N GLN A 107 -2.92 3.78 -12.28
CA GLN A 107 -4.33 3.66 -11.92
C GLN A 107 -4.97 2.40 -12.53
N ALA A 108 -4.72 2.14 -13.81
CA ALA A 108 -5.26 0.98 -14.52
C ALA A 108 -4.71 -0.34 -13.96
N SER A 109 -3.38 -0.44 -13.78
CA SER A 109 -2.72 -1.62 -13.25
C SER A 109 -3.15 -1.90 -11.80
N ALA A 110 -3.15 -0.89 -10.93
CA ALA A 110 -3.62 -1.01 -9.55
C ALA A 110 -5.09 -1.43 -9.49
N THR A 111 -5.95 -0.88 -10.36
CA THR A 111 -7.36 -1.26 -10.46
C THR A 111 -7.53 -2.74 -10.82
N ARG A 112 -6.76 -3.24 -11.79
CA ARG A 112 -6.79 -4.66 -12.18
C ARG A 112 -6.33 -5.56 -11.03
N ALA A 113 -5.24 -5.19 -10.36
CA ALA A 113 -4.72 -5.92 -9.22
C ALA A 113 -5.74 -5.99 -8.06
N LEU A 114 -6.39 -4.86 -7.73
CA LEU A 114 -7.43 -4.81 -6.70
C LEU A 114 -8.66 -5.65 -7.06
N THR A 115 -9.04 -5.69 -8.34
CA THR A 115 -10.15 -6.53 -8.83
C THR A 115 -9.80 -8.02 -8.74
N ARG A 116 -8.57 -8.40 -9.12
CA ARG A 116 -8.08 -9.79 -9.04
C ARG A 116 -8.01 -10.29 -7.60
N SER A 117 -7.52 -9.46 -6.67
CA SER A 117 -7.43 -9.80 -5.26
C SER A 117 -8.82 -9.97 -4.60
N GLY A 118 -9.86 -9.33 -5.14
CA GLY A 118 -11.24 -9.51 -4.68
C GLY A 118 -11.85 -10.88 -5.01
N ASP A 119 -11.39 -11.56 -6.07
CA ASP A 119 -11.96 -12.84 -6.54
C ASP A 119 -11.43 -14.04 -5.72
N VAL A 120 -10.18 -13.95 -5.24
CA VAL A 120 -9.51 -15.01 -4.46
C VAL A 120 -10.05 -15.11 -3.01
N GLY A 121 -10.78 -14.10 -2.54
CA GLY A 121 -11.21 -13.93 -1.15
C GLY A 121 -12.68 -14.29 -0.83
N ALA A 122 -13.32 -15.19 -1.59
CA ALA A 122 -14.73 -15.60 -1.42
C ALA A 122 -15.04 -16.38 -0.11
N ARG A 123 -14.38 -16.03 1.00
CA ARG A 123 -14.80 -16.31 2.38
C ARG A 123 -14.51 -15.08 3.25
N GLY A 124 -15.30 -14.02 3.07
CA GLY A 124 -15.57 -13.05 4.13
C GLY A 124 -15.12 -11.60 3.95
N ASN A 125 -14.44 -11.23 2.87
CA ASN A 125 -14.09 -9.81 2.63
C ASN A 125 -14.74 -9.32 1.33
N SER A 126 -15.50 -8.23 1.39
CA SER A 126 -16.15 -7.66 0.21
C SER A 126 -15.10 -7.27 -0.85
N PRO A 127 -15.41 -7.44 -2.16
CA PRO A 127 -14.50 -7.03 -3.21
C PRO A 127 -14.20 -5.53 -3.09
N VAL A 128 -12.94 -5.17 -3.35
CA VAL A 128 -12.55 -3.76 -3.43
C VAL A 128 -13.45 -3.08 -4.46
N SER A 129 -14.29 -2.16 -4.00
CA SER A 129 -15.24 -1.48 -4.89
C SER A 129 -14.49 -0.44 -5.70
N VAL A 130 -13.89 -0.85 -6.81
CA VAL A 130 -13.22 0.03 -7.78
C VAL A 130 -14.14 1.19 -8.20
N SER A 131 -15.46 0.95 -8.24
CA SER A 131 -16.47 1.98 -8.50
C SER A 131 -16.39 3.18 -7.55
N ARG A 132 -15.87 2.99 -6.32
CA ARG A 132 -15.65 4.06 -5.33
C ARG A 132 -14.35 4.83 -5.56
N LEU A 133 -13.40 4.27 -6.30
CA LEU A 133 -12.16 4.98 -6.68
C LEU A 133 -12.39 5.96 -7.84
N MET A 134 -13.45 5.74 -8.65
CA MET A 134 -13.70 6.46 -9.90
C MET A 134 -14.99 7.30 -9.95
N SER A 135 -15.81 7.30 -8.88
CA SER A 135 -17.04 8.13 -8.77
C SER A 135 -16.83 9.36 -7.90
#